data_AF-B7PSD9-F1
#
_entry.id   AF-B7PSD9-F1
#
_cell.length_a   1.000
_cell.length_b   1.000
_cell.length_c   1.000
_cell.angle_alpha   90.00
_cell.angle_beta   90.00
_cell.angle_gamma   90.00
#
_symmetry.space_group_name_H-M   'P 1'
#
loop_
_entity.id
_entity.type
_entity.pdbx_description
1 polymer ?
#
loop_
_entity_poly.entity_id
_entity_poly.type
_entity_poly.pdbx_seq_one_letter_code
_entity_poly.pdbx_strand_id
1 'polypeptide(L)'
;MAEEMKLSDAHQSVVVSYLKFAKSQRAQRLKVIDRCFDDVKSSRLLDETYTAEEVNQILDDLCPVIRAEVESELINAVHANVILVRQLCKQAEQWHLQLQADVSELEDGSLIEKIRDFEEHQLTSGRPLQISTSKVTKLSPLEDAHGPGMLLNKEINRLKSENVMLRNRLKDVEGQVSQVLKQKSELVEELKQKQSELKHSIETREKKLDASTEFIEDQMMKVKLEMEESLRKSSESQQNLESDLTLTKHKLLEVQAQLDLAEKELEKKFSQTAAYTNMKKMLSTKNDQIKELRSALAT
;
A
#
# COMPACT_ATOMS: atom_id res chain seq x y z
N MET A 1 12.64 11.67 -57.45
CA MET A 1 12.82 13.14 -57.36
C MET A 1 12.68 13.52 -55.90
N ALA A 2 13.65 14.28 -55.38
CA ALA A 2 13.72 14.83 -54.03
C ALA A 2 13.85 13.82 -52.87
N GLU A 3 14.90 12.99 -52.88
CA GLU A 3 15.72 12.92 -51.65
C GLU A 3 16.52 14.24 -51.63
N GLU A 4 15.83 15.34 -51.34
CA GLU A 4 16.51 16.55 -50.91
C GLU A 4 17.32 16.12 -49.69
N MET A 5 18.64 16.32 -49.77
CA MET A 5 19.54 16.36 -48.63
C MET A 5 18.76 16.80 -47.39
N LYS A 6 18.39 15.85 -46.50
CA LYS A 6 17.49 16.08 -45.34
C LYS A 6 18.20 16.90 -44.27
N LEU A 7 18.73 18.04 -44.66
CA LEU A 7 19.34 19.05 -43.84
C LEU A 7 18.24 20.01 -43.40
N SER A 8 18.32 20.47 -42.16
CA SER A 8 17.48 21.56 -41.66
C SER A 8 17.63 22.79 -42.56
N ASP A 9 16.58 23.59 -42.73
CA ASP A 9 16.59 24.84 -43.51
C ASP A 9 17.78 25.74 -43.17
N ALA A 10 18.16 25.79 -41.90
CA ALA A 10 19.33 26.54 -41.44
C ALA A 10 20.65 25.96 -41.99
N HIS A 11 20.80 24.63 -41.98
CA HIS A 11 21.99 23.97 -42.52
C HIS A 11 22.00 24.03 -44.06
N GLN A 12 20.84 23.91 -44.71
CA GLN A 12 20.72 24.10 -46.15
C GLN A 12 21.13 25.52 -46.57
N SER A 13 20.74 26.55 -45.80
CA SER A 13 21.18 27.94 -46.03
C SER A 13 22.70 28.11 -45.91
N VAL A 14 23.34 27.41 -44.97
CA VAL A 14 24.81 27.43 -44.82
C VAL A 14 25.48 26.79 -46.04
N VAL A 15 24.99 25.63 -46.49
CA VAL A 15 25.51 24.94 -47.69
C VAL A 15 25.38 25.83 -48.94
N VAL A 16 24.21 26.43 -49.16
CA VAL A 16 23.99 27.36 -50.29
C VAL A 16 24.91 28.58 -50.22
N SER A 17 25.13 29.12 -49.03
CA SER A 17 26.04 30.27 -48.84
C SER A 17 27.48 29.91 -49.18
N TYR A 18 27.93 28.72 -48.77
CA TYR A 18 29.26 28.22 -49.11
C TYR A 18 29.41 27.94 -50.62
N LEU A 19 28.40 27.34 -51.27
CA LEU A 19 28.41 27.14 -52.73
C LEU A 19 28.53 28.46 -53.50
N LYS A 20 27.82 29.52 -53.07
CA LYS A 20 27.94 30.86 -53.66
C LYS A 20 29.34 31.45 -53.46
N PHE A 21 29.92 31.29 -52.27
CA PHE A 21 31.29 31.71 -51.97
C PHE A 21 32.30 30.98 -52.88
N ALA A 22 32.22 29.65 -52.98
CA ALA A 22 33.09 28.84 -53.82
C ALA A 22 32.97 29.21 -55.31
N LYS A 23 31.75 29.47 -55.81
CA LYS A 23 31.52 29.95 -57.17
C LYS A 23 32.16 31.32 -57.43
N SER A 24 31.99 32.26 -56.51
CA SER A 24 32.60 33.60 -56.62
C SER A 24 34.12 33.51 -56.61
N GLN A 25 34.68 32.66 -55.74
CA GLN A 25 36.11 32.44 -55.65
C GLN A 25 36.65 31.84 -56.96
N ARG A 26 36.06 30.77 -57.47
CA ARG A 26 36.40 30.17 -58.78
C ARG A 26 36.38 31.22 -59.91
N ALA A 27 35.36 32.07 -59.98
CA ALA A 27 35.27 33.11 -60.99
C ALA A 27 36.37 34.18 -60.85
N GLN A 28 36.74 34.55 -59.62
CA GLN A 28 37.85 35.47 -59.38
C GLN A 28 39.19 34.87 -59.82
N ARG A 29 39.40 33.57 -59.61
CA ARG A 29 40.65 32.89 -59.96
C ARG A 29 40.84 32.72 -61.46
N LEU A 30 39.78 32.39 -62.18
CA LEU A 30 39.84 32.41 -63.65
C LEU A 30 40.25 33.79 -64.17
N LYS A 31 39.72 34.87 -63.60
CA LYS A 31 40.15 36.24 -63.97
C LYS A 31 41.62 36.54 -63.66
N VAL A 32 42.20 35.95 -62.62
CA VAL A 32 43.63 36.12 -62.32
C VAL A 32 44.48 35.40 -63.38
N ILE A 33 44.08 34.19 -63.76
CA ILE A 33 44.75 33.45 -64.84
C ILE A 33 44.65 34.22 -66.16
N ASP A 34 43.47 34.71 -66.53
CA ASP A 34 43.27 35.53 -67.73
C ASP A 34 44.19 36.77 -67.73
N ARG A 35 44.32 37.43 -66.58
CA ARG A 35 45.24 38.56 -66.42
C ARG A 35 46.70 38.17 -66.58
N CYS A 36 47.14 37.00 -66.11
CA CYS A 36 48.50 36.54 -66.36
C CYS A 36 48.78 36.38 -67.87
N PHE A 37 47.80 35.90 -68.64
CA PHE A 37 47.93 35.85 -70.09
C PHE A 37 47.94 37.26 -70.72
N ASP A 38 47.09 38.17 -70.26
CA ASP A 38 47.04 39.54 -70.76
C ASP A 38 48.33 40.33 -70.41
N ASP A 39 48.92 40.07 -69.25
CA ASP A 39 50.20 40.64 -68.82
C ASP A 39 51.34 40.16 -69.74
N VAL A 40 51.37 38.88 -70.10
CA VAL A 40 52.37 38.36 -71.07
C VAL A 40 52.13 38.93 -72.47
N LYS A 41 50.88 39.04 -72.91
CA LYS A 41 50.54 39.65 -74.21
C LYS A 41 50.97 41.12 -74.27
N SER A 42 50.72 41.88 -73.21
CA SER A 42 51.03 43.32 -73.18
C SER A 42 52.49 43.64 -72.87
N SER A 43 53.25 42.73 -72.24
CA SER A 43 54.67 42.95 -71.92
C SER A 43 55.65 42.31 -72.89
N ARG A 44 55.31 41.14 -73.46
CA ARG A 44 56.23 40.34 -74.29
C ARG A 44 55.80 40.19 -75.75
N LEU A 45 54.51 40.31 -76.06
CA LEU A 45 53.99 40.25 -77.44
C LEU A 45 53.78 41.67 -78.03
N LEU A 46 54.86 42.43 -78.17
CA LEU A 46 54.87 43.80 -78.69
C LEU A 46 55.19 43.90 -80.20
N ASP A 47 55.86 42.91 -80.77
CA ASP A 47 56.34 42.92 -82.16
C ASP A 47 55.41 42.12 -83.09
N GLU A 48 55.39 42.46 -84.38
CA GLU A 48 54.53 41.77 -85.37
C GLU A 48 55.08 40.40 -85.82
N THR A 49 56.37 40.13 -85.58
CA THR A 49 57.05 38.89 -86.00
C THR A 49 57.86 38.28 -84.87
N TYR A 50 57.65 36.98 -84.61
CA TYR A 50 58.37 36.20 -83.61
C TYR A 50 59.01 34.96 -84.23
N THR A 51 60.19 34.60 -83.75
CA THR A 51 60.82 33.30 -84.04
C THR A 51 60.20 32.21 -83.17
N ALA A 52 60.29 30.94 -83.62
CA ALA A 52 59.76 29.81 -82.87
C ALA A 52 60.42 29.66 -81.48
N GLU A 53 61.71 29.98 -81.37
CA GLU A 53 62.46 29.93 -80.11
C GLU A 53 61.97 30.97 -79.11
N GLU A 54 61.67 32.20 -79.55
CA GLU A 54 61.11 33.26 -78.71
C GLU A 54 59.70 32.91 -78.21
N VAL A 55 58.85 32.35 -79.08
CA VAL A 55 57.50 31.90 -78.68
C VAL A 55 57.58 30.76 -77.66
N ASN A 56 58.47 29.78 -77.87
CA ASN A 56 58.67 28.71 -76.90
C ASN A 56 59.17 29.24 -75.55
N GLN A 57 60.13 30.17 -75.55
CA GLN A 57 60.62 30.77 -74.31
C GLN A 57 59.53 31.55 -73.57
N ILE A 58 58.66 32.28 -74.28
CA ILE A 58 57.53 32.99 -73.66
C ILE A 58 56.56 32.01 -72.99
N LEU A 59 56.28 30.88 -73.63
CA LEU A 59 55.42 29.83 -73.07
C LEU A 59 56.07 29.12 -71.88
N ASP A 60 57.37 28.82 -71.98
CA ASP A 60 58.16 28.20 -70.91
C ASP A 60 58.26 29.10 -69.67
N ASP A 61 58.29 30.42 -69.86
CA ASP A 61 58.29 31.40 -68.76
C ASP A 61 56.88 31.58 -68.15
N LEU A 62 55.81 31.49 -68.95
CA LEU A 62 54.43 31.64 -68.47
C LEU A 62 53.92 30.40 -67.71
N CYS A 63 54.31 29.20 -68.14
CA CYS A 63 53.92 27.93 -67.53
C CYS A 63 54.17 27.87 -65.99
N PRO A 64 55.37 28.19 -65.46
CA PRO A 64 55.62 28.16 -64.01
C PRO A 64 54.82 29.22 -63.26
N VAL A 65 54.55 30.38 -63.86
CA VAL A 65 53.74 31.44 -63.25
C VAL A 65 52.30 30.99 -63.05
N ILE A 66 51.69 30.42 -64.10
CA ILE A 66 50.32 29.87 -64.00
C ILE A 66 50.28 28.69 -63.03
N ARG A 67 51.27 27.79 -63.09
CA ARG A 67 51.35 26.65 -62.17
C ARG A 67 51.41 27.10 -60.71
N ALA A 68 52.22 28.12 -60.40
CA ALA A 68 52.32 28.67 -59.05
C ALA A 68 51.01 29.30 -58.58
N GLU A 69 50.30 30.04 -59.43
CA GLU A 69 49.01 30.63 -59.09
C GLU A 69 47.93 29.54 -58.85
N VAL A 70 47.89 28.51 -59.69
CA VAL A 70 46.95 27.38 -59.53
C VAL A 70 47.27 26.58 -58.27
N GLU A 71 48.54 26.29 -58.00
CA GLU A 71 48.97 25.57 -56.80
C GLU A 71 48.63 26.33 -55.52
N SER A 72 48.95 27.63 -55.48
CA SER A 72 48.57 28.53 -54.38
C SER A 72 47.06 28.50 -54.14
N GLU A 73 46.25 28.50 -55.20
CA GLU A 73 44.80 28.46 -55.03
C GLU A 73 44.27 27.11 -54.56
N LEU A 74 44.80 25.99 -55.06
CA LEU A 74 44.42 24.66 -54.59
C LEU A 74 44.70 24.51 -53.08
N ILE A 75 45.86 25.02 -52.62
CA ILE A 75 46.20 25.06 -51.21
C ILE A 75 45.21 25.93 -50.42
N ASN A 76 44.87 27.12 -50.93
CA ASN A 76 43.91 28.00 -50.29
C ASN A 76 42.50 27.39 -50.20
N ALA A 77 42.07 26.66 -51.22
CA ALA A 77 40.79 25.94 -51.22
C ALA A 77 40.75 24.87 -50.12
N VAL A 78 41.83 24.07 -49.99
CA VAL A 78 41.95 23.09 -48.91
C VAL A 78 41.92 23.77 -47.54
N HIS A 79 42.69 24.85 -47.34
CA HIS A 79 42.69 25.58 -46.08
C HIS A 79 41.32 26.16 -45.72
N ALA A 80 40.60 26.74 -46.69
CA ALA A 80 39.25 27.25 -46.48
C ALA A 80 38.28 26.14 -46.04
N ASN A 81 38.39 24.95 -46.65
CA ASN A 81 37.56 23.80 -46.32
C ASN A 81 37.87 23.25 -44.92
N VAL A 82 39.15 23.14 -44.56
CA VAL A 82 39.58 22.74 -43.22
C VAL A 82 39.10 23.73 -42.16
N ILE A 83 39.14 25.03 -42.43
CA ILE A 83 38.60 26.05 -41.53
C ILE A 83 37.09 25.86 -41.32
N LEU A 84 36.33 25.58 -42.39
CA LEU A 84 34.90 25.30 -42.29
C LEU A 84 34.63 24.06 -41.43
N VAL A 85 35.32 22.95 -41.69
CA VAL A 85 35.18 21.71 -40.90
C VAL A 85 35.54 21.97 -39.43
N ARG A 86 36.64 22.67 -39.15
CA ARG A 86 37.03 23.05 -37.78
C ARG A 86 35.94 23.86 -37.09
N GLN A 87 35.32 24.80 -37.80
CA GLN A 87 34.25 25.63 -37.25
C GLN A 87 32.97 24.84 -36.94
N LEU A 88 32.67 23.80 -37.73
CA LEU A 88 31.56 22.87 -37.46
C LEU A 88 31.87 21.96 -36.27
N CYS A 89 33.06 21.35 -36.20
CA CYS A 89 33.47 20.50 -35.08
C CYS A 89 33.48 21.29 -33.76
N LYS A 90 34.01 22.51 -33.75
CA LYS A 90 34.02 23.36 -32.56
C LYS A 90 32.61 23.67 -32.05
N GLN A 91 31.65 23.85 -32.96
CA GLN A 91 30.25 24.03 -32.55
C GLN A 91 29.72 22.74 -31.96
N ALA A 92 29.88 21.60 -32.62
CA ALA A 92 29.43 20.31 -32.09
C ALA A 92 30.01 19.98 -30.71
N GLU A 93 31.30 20.28 -30.48
CA GLU A 93 31.95 20.11 -29.17
C GLU A 93 31.32 20.96 -28.06
N GLN A 94 30.88 22.19 -28.37
CA GLN A 94 30.15 23.03 -27.40
C GLN A 94 28.80 22.42 -26.99
N TRP A 95 28.25 21.55 -27.84
CA TRP A 95 27.04 20.79 -27.61
C TRP A 95 27.31 19.35 -27.14
N HIS A 96 28.58 19.01 -26.85
CA HIS A 96 29.03 17.67 -26.48
C HIS A 96 28.66 16.57 -27.49
N LEU A 97 28.59 16.94 -28.78
CA LEU A 97 28.36 16.03 -29.90
C LEU A 97 29.69 15.62 -30.53
N GLN A 98 29.83 14.32 -30.83
CA GLN A 98 30.95 13.81 -31.62
C GLN A 98 30.50 13.68 -33.08
N LEU A 99 31.05 14.50 -33.96
CA LEU A 99 30.84 14.38 -35.40
C LEU A 99 31.83 13.35 -35.97
N GLN A 100 31.32 12.42 -36.76
CA GLN A 100 32.12 11.53 -37.60
C GLN A 100 31.88 11.95 -39.05
N ALA A 101 32.97 12.22 -39.77
CA ALA A 101 32.94 12.45 -41.20
C ALA A 101 33.64 11.27 -41.87
N ASP A 102 32.94 10.59 -42.78
CA ASP A 102 33.55 9.56 -43.61
C ASP A 102 34.24 10.22 -44.80
N VAL A 103 35.57 10.11 -44.86
CA VAL A 103 36.37 10.67 -45.96
C VAL A 103 36.11 9.90 -47.26
N SER A 104 35.65 8.66 -47.18
CA SER A 104 35.36 7.81 -48.33
C SER A 104 34.21 8.36 -49.19
N GLU A 105 33.26 9.08 -48.59
CA GLU A 105 32.14 9.70 -49.30
C GLU A 105 32.56 10.89 -50.20
N LEU A 106 33.74 11.49 -49.95
CA LEU A 106 34.27 12.57 -50.78
C LEU A 106 34.69 12.10 -52.18
N GLU A 107 34.97 10.81 -52.33
CA GLU A 107 35.35 10.18 -53.62
C GLU A 107 34.15 9.59 -54.37
N ASP A 108 32.96 9.59 -53.76
CA ASP A 108 31.74 9.09 -54.38
C ASP A 108 31.25 10.05 -55.48
N GLY A 109 31.51 9.68 -56.73
CA GLY A 109 31.08 10.43 -57.90
C GLY A 109 29.56 10.66 -57.97
N SER A 110 28.75 9.79 -57.39
CA SER A 110 27.29 9.95 -57.36
C SER A 110 26.84 11.05 -56.41
N LEU A 111 27.52 11.23 -55.28
CA LEU A 111 27.29 12.33 -54.34
C LEU A 111 27.75 13.66 -54.93
N ILE A 112 28.88 13.67 -55.63
CA ILE A 112 29.38 14.84 -56.36
C ILE A 112 28.38 15.27 -57.44
N GLU A 113 27.84 14.32 -58.21
CA GLU A 113 26.83 14.60 -59.23
C GLU A 113 25.55 15.18 -58.62
N LYS A 114 25.07 14.63 -57.50
CA LYS A 114 23.91 15.18 -56.77
C LYS A 114 24.17 16.62 -56.28
N ILE A 115 25.38 16.93 -55.80
CA ILE A 115 25.74 18.29 -55.38
C ILE A 115 25.80 19.22 -56.59
N ARG A 116 26.32 18.76 -57.73
CA ARG A 116 26.35 19.53 -58.98
C ARG A 116 24.93 19.88 -59.44
N ASP A 117 24.04 18.89 -59.46
CA ASP A 117 22.65 19.11 -59.82
C ASP A 117 22.00 20.08 -58.82
N PHE A 118 22.25 19.93 -57.52
CA PHE A 118 21.75 20.85 -56.49
C PHE A 118 22.28 22.29 -56.68
N GLU A 119 23.56 22.47 -56.99
CA GLU A 119 24.16 23.78 -57.29
C GLU A 119 23.46 24.42 -58.49
N GLU A 120 23.21 23.65 -59.55
CA GLU A 120 22.51 24.14 -60.74
C GLU A 120 21.08 24.56 -60.42
N HIS A 121 20.31 23.72 -59.72
CA HIS A 121 18.90 24.00 -59.38
C HIS A 121 18.75 25.20 -58.43
N GLN A 122 19.64 25.36 -57.44
CA GLN A 122 19.57 26.46 -56.47
C GLN A 122 20.10 27.80 -56.99
N LEU A 123 20.96 27.78 -58.01
CA LEU A 123 21.50 29.00 -58.64
C LEU A 123 20.67 29.47 -59.83
N THR A 124 19.97 28.56 -60.52
CA THR A 124 19.03 28.88 -61.61
C THR A 124 17.65 29.30 -61.10
N SER A 125 17.23 28.75 -59.97
CA SER A 125 16.04 29.20 -59.23
C SER A 125 16.31 30.57 -58.61
N GLY A 126 16.26 31.62 -59.43
CA GLY A 126 16.53 33.00 -59.06
C GLY A 126 15.52 33.58 -58.08
N ARG A 127 15.45 33.06 -56.84
CA ARG A 127 14.92 33.84 -55.72
C ARG A 127 15.99 34.86 -55.33
N PRO A 128 15.74 36.17 -55.52
CA PRO A 128 16.65 37.18 -55.04
C PRO A 128 16.50 37.23 -53.52
N LEU A 129 17.27 36.41 -52.80
CA LEU A 129 17.51 36.70 -51.40
C LEU A 129 18.50 37.85 -51.34
N GLN A 130 17.96 39.00 -50.96
CA GLN A 130 18.64 40.18 -50.47
C GLN A 130 20.02 39.82 -49.91
N ILE A 131 21.07 40.24 -50.62
CA ILE A 131 22.43 40.21 -50.09
C ILE A 131 22.45 41.27 -48.99
N SER A 132 22.02 40.89 -47.78
CA SER A 132 22.44 41.61 -46.60
C SER A 132 23.95 41.44 -46.53
N THR A 133 24.67 42.55 -46.52
CA THR A 133 26.06 42.62 -46.08
C THR A 133 26.08 42.21 -44.62
N SER A 134 26.00 40.90 -44.39
CA SER A 134 25.98 40.31 -43.08
C SER A 134 27.39 40.46 -42.54
N LYS A 135 27.59 41.49 -41.72
CA LYS A 135 28.55 41.43 -40.60
C LYS A 135 28.62 39.99 -40.15
N VAL A 136 29.82 39.41 -40.15
CA VAL A 136 30.15 38.06 -39.66
C VAL A 136 29.06 37.62 -38.70
N THR A 137 28.05 36.93 -39.24
CA THR A 137 27.04 36.32 -38.40
C THR A 137 27.78 35.07 -37.96
N LYS A 138 28.66 35.25 -36.96
CA LYS A 138 28.82 34.22 -35.95
C LYS A 138 27.40 33.78 -35.70
N LEU A 139 27.10 32.51 -36.00
CA LEU A 139 25.84 31.89 -35.60
C LEU A 139 25.55 32.46 -34.22
N SER A 140 24.56 33.36 -34.18
CA SER A 140 24.16 33.99 -32.96
C SER A 140 23.85 32.80 -32.06
N PRO A 141 24.47 32.71 -30.86
CA PRO A 141 23.92 31.83 -29.85
C PRO A 141 22.44 32.11 -29.88
N LEU A 142 21.65 31.08 -30.15
CA LEU A 142 20.21 31.17 -30.01
C LEU A 142 20.02 31.87 -28.66
N GLU A 143 19.52 33.12 -28.69
CA GLU A 143 19.53 34.00 -27.53
C GLU A 143 19.08 33.20 -26.30
N ASP A 144 19.71 33.51 -25.19
CA ASP A 144 19.67 32.89 -23.86
C ASP A 144 18.28 32.64 -23.24
N ALA A 145 17.18 32.68 -24.01
CA ALA A 145 15.85 32.31 -23.57
C ALA A 145 15.57 30.80 -23.67
N HIS A 146 16.07 30.09 -24.70
CA HIS A 146 15.54 28.76 -25.08
C HIS A 146 16.60 27.70 -25.42
N GLY A 147 17.84 27.86 -24.96
CA GLY A 147 18.87 26.83 -25.12
C GLY A 147 18.60 25.57 -24.27
N PRO A 148 19.06 24.38 -24.70
CA PRO A 148 19.13 23.16 -23.89
C PRO A 148 19.75 23.37 -22.51
N GLY A 149 20.68 24.30 -22.34
CA GLY A 149 21.22 24.69 -21.02
C GLY A 149 20.20 25.36 -20.09
N MET A 150 19.26 26.18 -20.61
CA MET A 150 18.15 26.73 -19.83
C MET A 150 17.07 25.68 -19.55
N LEU A 151 16.79 24.79 -20.50
CA LEU A 151 15.88 23.65 -20.26
C LEU A 151 16.45 22.70 -19.21
N LEU A 152 17.75 22.42 -19.28
CA LEU A 152 18.47 21.63 -18.30
C LEU A 152 18.52 22.37 -16.95
N ASN A 153 18.80 23.67 -16.91
CA ASN A 153 18.76 24.43 -15.65
C ASN A 153 17.35 24.53 -15.06
N LYS A 154 16.31 24.66 -15.89
CA LYS A 154 14.91 24.61 -15.45
C LYS A 154 14.59 23.23 -14.89
N GLU A 155 15.02 22.16 -15.54
CA GLU A 155 14.80 20.80 -15.06
C GLU A 155 15.63 20.49 -13.81
N ILE A 156 16.88 20.95 -13.73
CA ILE A 156 17.72 20.87 -12.53
C ILE A 156 17.06 21.62 -11.37
N ASN A 157 16.55 22.83 -11.60
CA ASN A 157 15.89 23.62 -10.57
C ASN A 157 14.55 22.98 -10.15
N ARG A 158 13.80 22.42 -11.10
CA ARG A 158 12.58 21.65 -10.82
C ARG A 158 12.89 20.42 -9.98
N LEU A 159 13.85 19.60 -10.40
CA LEU A 159 14.30 18.40 -9.68
C LEU A 159 14.88 18.73 -8.31
N LYS A 160 15.58 19.86 -8.16
CA LYS A 160 16.05 20.36 -6.86
C LYS A 160 14.88 20.78 -5.96
N SER A 161 13.91 21.51 -6.49
CA SER A 161 12.71 21.91 -5.75
C SER A 161 11.88 20.68 -5.33
N GLU A 162 11.72 19.72 -6.23
CA GLU A 162 11.07 18.45 -5.97
C GLU A 162 11.82 17.64 -4.91
N ASN A 163 13.15 17.56 -4.98
CA ASN A 163 13.96 16.95 -3.93
C ASN A 163 13.77 17.63 -2.57
N VAL A 164 13.71 18.96 -2.52
CA VAL A 164 13.46 19.69 -1.27
C VAL A 164 12.05 19.38 -0.75
N MET A 165 11.04 19.37 -1.61
CA MET A 165 9.67 19.01 -1.22
C MET A 165 9.59 17.55 -0.71
N LEU A 166 10.23 16.61 -1.40
CA LEU A 166 10.28 15.21 -0.99
C LEU A 166 11.02 15.04 0.34
N ARG A 167 12.14 15.73 0.55
CA ARG A 167 12.86 15.73 1.82
C ARG A 167 12.04 16.30 2.97
N ASN A 168 11.31 17.40 2.73
CA ASN A 168 10.41 17.97 3.73
C ASN A 168 9.26 17.01 4.06
N ARG A 169 8.63 16.42 3.05
CA ARG A 169 7.55 15.44 3.25
C ARG A 169 8.05 14.19 3.97
N LEU A 170 9.26 13.73 3.66
CA LEU A 170 9.90 12.61 4.36
C LEU A 170 10.11 12.97 5.84
N LYS A 171 10.62 14.17 6.14
CA LYS A 171 10.80 14.66 7.51
C LYS A 171 9.46 14.76 8.27
N ASP A 172 8.40 15.23 7.61
CA ASP A 172 7.06 15.30 8.21
C ASP A 172 6.51 13.91 8.53
N VAL A 173 6.66 12.95 7.60
CA VAL A 173 6.26 11.56 7.80
C VAL A 173 7.08 10.90 8.91
N GLU A 174 8.39 11.10 8.95
CA GLU A 174 9.25 10.63 10.04
C GLU A 174 8.82 11.20 11.40
N GLY A 175 8.44 12.47 11.44
CA GLY A 175 7.86 13.12 12.62
C GLY A 175 6.55 12.47 13.07
N GLN A 176 5.63 12.24 12.13
CA GLN A 176 4.36 11.55 12.39
C GLN A 176 4.58 10.12 12.89
N VAL A 177 5.48 9.36 12.27
CA VAL A 177 5.82 7.99 12.71
C VAL A 177 6.38 8.00 14.12
N SER A 178 7.25 8.95 14.44
CA SER A 178 7.82 9.11 15.79
C SER A 178 6.74 9.44 16.83
N GLN A 179 5.79 10.31 16.48
CA GLN A 179 4.66 10.67 17.34
C GLN A 179 3.73 9.47 17.56
N VAL A 180 3.37 8.74 16.50
CA VAL A 180 2.53 7.53 16.59
C VAL A 180 3.22 6.45 17.41
N LEU A 181 4.54 6.28 17.27
CA LEU A 181 5.31 5.36 18.10
C LEU A 181 5.25 5.73 19.58
N LYS A 182 5.38 7.01 19.92
CA LYS A 182 5.27 7.49 21.30
C LYS A 182 3.87 7.24 21.88
N GLN A 183 2.82 7.59 21.14
CA GLN A 183 1.43 7.30 21.53
C GLN A 183 1.19 5.81 21.70
N LYS A 184 1.73 4.97 20.80
CA LYS A 184 1.65 3.52 20.92
C LYS A 184 2.34 3.02 22.18
N SER A 185 3.52 3.54 22.53
CA SER A 185 4.19 3.14 23.78
C SER A 185 3.41 3.54 25.03
N GLU A 186 2.84 4.76 25.05
CA GLU A 186 2.01 5.26 26.16
C GLU A 186 0.76 4.39 26.32
N LEU A 187 0.02 4.13 25.22
CA LEU A 187 -1.16 3.27 25.23
C LEU A 187 -0.84 1.82 25.65
N VAL A 188 0.31 1.28 25.24
CA VAL A 188 0.75 -0.06 25.66
C VAL A 188 1.04 -0.10 27.16
N GLU A 189 1.64 0.95 27.70
CA GLU A 189 1.90 1.06 29.14
C GLU A 189 0.61 1.20 29.96
N GLU A 190 -0.32 2.06 29.51
CA GLU A 190 -1.65 2.19 30.11
C GLU A 190 -2.44 0.88 30.07
N LEU A 191 -2.43 0.17 28.92
CA LEU A 191 -3.12 -1.10 28.77
C LEU A 191 -2.53 -2.16 29.72
N LYS A 192 -1.19 -2.20 29.84
CA LYS A 192 -0.50 -3.10 30.77
C LYS A 192 -0.87 -2.79 32.23
N GLN A 193 -0.93 -1.51 32.59
CA GLN A 193 -1.36 -1.08 33.92
C GLN A 193 -2.82 -1.49 34.19
N LYS A 194 -3.75 -1.20 33.27
CA LYS A 194 -5.15 -1.61 33.38
C LYS A 194 -5.31 -3.12 33.46
N GLN A 195 -4.52 -3.89 32.71
CA GLN A 195 -4.52 -5.34 32.78
C GLN A 195 -4.05 -5.85 34.16
N SER A 196 -3.05 -5.21 34.78
CA SER A 196 -2.63 -5.55 36.15
C SER A 196 -3.69 -5.16 37.20
N GLU A 197 -4.32 -4.00 37.08
CA GLU A 197 -5.41 -3.57 37.97
C GLU A 197 -6.62 -4.52 37.89
N LEU A 198 -6.98 -4.95 36.67
CA LEU A 198 -8.06 -5.90 36.45
C LEU A 198 -7.74 -7.28 37.02
N LYS A 199 -6.51 -7.79 36.81
CA LYS A 199 -6.05 -9.05 37.42
C LYS A 199 -6.13 -9.00 38.93
N HIS A 200 -5.61 -7.94 39.56
CA HIS A 200 -5.68 -7.79 41.00
C HIS A 200 -7.13 -7.71 41.51
N SER A 201 -8.02 -7.05 40.78
CA SER A 201 -9.45 -6.96 41.12
C SER A 201 -10.15 -8.32 41.01
N ILE A 202 -9.83 -9.11 39.98
CA ILE A 202 -10.33 -10.48 39.81
C ILE A 202 -9.83 -11.35 40.96
N GLU A 203 -8.53 -11.39 41.24
CA GLU A 203 -7.94 -12.16 42.34
C GLU A 203 -8.55 -11.77 43.70
N THR A 204 -8.81 -10.49 43.93
CA THR A 204 -9.46 -10.02 45.16
C THR A 204 -10.91 -10.47 45.24
N ARG A 205 -11.63 -10.48 44.10
CA ARG A 205 -13.02 -10.93 44.02
C ARG A 205 -13.14 -12.44 44.20
N GLU A 206 -12.23 -13.21 43.61
CA GLU A 206 -12.13 -14.66 43.79
C GLU A 206 -11.89 -15.00 45.26
N LYS A 207 -10.91 -14.38 45.92
CA LYS A 207 -10.67 -14.57 47.37
C LYS A 207 -11.90 -14.26 48.23
N LYS A 208 -12.68 -13.23 47.88
CA LYS A 208 -13.92 -12.89 48.59
C LYS A 208 -15.03 -13.91 48.33
N LEU A 209 -15.15 -14.42 47.10
CA LEU A 209 -16.10 -15.46 46.75
C LEU A 209 -15.76 -16.78 47.44
N ASP A 210 -14.49 -17.17 47.45
CA ASP A 210 -14.02 -18.38 48.15
C ASP A 210 -14.34 -18.30 49.64
N ALA A 211 -13.99 -17.19 50.31
CA ALA A 211 -14.30 -16.98 51.72
C ALA A 211 -15.81 -16.98 52.00
N SER A 212 -16.63 -16.41 51.10
CA SER A 212 -18.09 -16.45 51.24
C SER A 212 -18.66 -17.84 51.01
N THR A 213 -18.05 -18.64 50.13
CA THR A 213 -18.49 -20.00 49.83
C THR A 213 -18.15 -20.92 51.00
N GLU A 214 -16.92 -20.82 51.53
CA GLU A 214 -16.49 -21.54 52.75
C GLU A 214 -17.41 -21.20 53.94
N PHE A 215 -17.75 -19.92 54.12
CA PHE A 215 -18.71 -19.51 55.16
C PHE A 215 -20.12 -20.10 54.97
N ILE A 216 -20.61 -20.16 53.72
CA ILE A 216 -21.92 -20.75 53.42
C ILE A 216 -21.88 -22.28 53.62
N GLU A 217 -20.80 -22.93 53.21
CA GLU A 217 -20.58 -24.37 53.44
C GLU A 217 -20.56 -24.71 54.94
N ASP A 218 -19.86 -23.91 55.75
CA ASP A 218 -19.86 -24.03 57.22
C ASP A 218 -21.25 -23.84 57.82
N GLN A 219 -22.00 -22.81 57.38
CA GLN A 219 -23.37 -22.62 57.83
C GLN A 219 -24.29 -23.77 57.41
N MET A 220 -24.16 -24.26 56.18
CA MET A 220 -24.94 -25.37 55.67
C MET A 220 -24.63 -26.66 56.43
N MET A 221 -23.36 -26.91 56.76
CA MET A 221 -22.94 -28.04 57.59
C MET A 221 -23.55 -27.95 58.99
N LYS A 222 -23.53 -26.75 59.60
CA LYS A 222 -24.12 -26.52 60.92
C LYS A 222 -25.64 -26.75 60.92
N VAL A 223 -26.35 -26.16 59.96
CA VAL A 223 -27.80 -26.34 59.81
C VAL A 223 -28.15 -27.80 59.55
N LYS A 224 -27.36 -28.51 58.73
CA LYS A 224 -27.56 -29.94 58.47
C LYS A 224 -27.40 -30.77 59.74
N LEU A 225 -26.36 -30.50 60.55
CA LEU A 225 -26.14 -31.13 61.85
C LEU A 225 -27.31 -30.88 62.82
N GLU A 226 -27.74 -29.63 62.95
CA GLU A 226 -28.87 -29.25 63.81
C GLU A 226 -30.19 -29.91 63.34
N MET A 227 -30.40 -30.01 62.02
CA MET A 227 -31.57 -30.68 61.44
C MET A 227 -31.54 -32.20 61.67
N GLU A 228 -30.40 -32.86 61.46
CA GLU A 228 -30.22 -34.29 61.75
C GLU A 228 -30.44 -34.58 63.24
N GLU A 229 -29.91 -33.73 64.13
CA GLU A 229 -30.11 -33.86 65.57
C GLU A 229 -31.57 -33.66 65.96
N SER A 230 -32.25 -32.66 65.38
CA SER A 230 -33.67 -32.39 65.62
C SER A 230 -34.56 -33.52 65.10
N LEU A 231 -34.27 -34.06 63.92
CA LEU A 231 -34.96 -35.22 63.35
C LEU A 231 -34.76 -36.46 64.23
N ARG A 232 -33.54 -36.71 64.73
CA ARG A 232 -33.26 -37.82 65.63
C ARG A 232 -34.04 -37.69 66.94
N LYS A 233 -34.01 -36.51 67.57
CA LYS A 233 -34.79 -36.21 68.79
C LYS A 233 -36.29 -36.37 68.57
N SER A 234 -36.82 -35.90 67.44
CA SER A 234 -38.24 -36.07 67.09
C SER A 234 -38.60 -37.53 66.88
N SER A 235 -37.75 -38.31 66.19
CA SER A 235 -37.96 -39.75 65.97
C SER A 235 -37.89 -40.55 67.27
N GLU A 236 -36.91 -40.26 68.14
CA GLU A 236 -36.80 -40.86 69.48
C GLU A 236 -38.05 -40.54 70.32
N SER A 237 -38.50 -39.29 70.31
CA SER A 237 -39.72 -38.89 71.00
C SER A 237 -40.97 -39.59 70.45
N GLN A 238 -41.09 -39.72 69.12
CA GLN A 238 -42.20 -40.42 68.49
C GLN A 238 -42.22 -41.91 68.85
N GLN A 239 -41.06 -42.58 68.82
CA GLN A 239 -40.94 -43.98 69.24
C GLN A 239 -41.32 -44.18 70.71
N ASN A 240 -40.88 -43.28 71.60
CA ASN A 240 -41.25 -43.33 73.01
C ASN A 240 -42.77 -43.16 73.20
N LEU A 241 -43.39 -42.20 72.51
CA LEU A 241 -44.84 -41.98 72.51
C LEU A 241 -45.61 -43.20 71.98
N GLU A 242 -45.14 -43.85 70.91
CA GLU A 242 -45.73 -45.08 70.37
C GLU A 242 -45.61 -46.25 71.37
N SER A 243 -44.46 -46.39 72.03
CA SER A 243 -44.24 -47.37 73.10
C SER A 243 -45.18 -47.12 74.29
N ASP A 244 -45.29 -45.88 74.76
CA ASP A 244 -46.18 -45.53 75.86
C ASP A 244 -47.66 -45.72 75.48
N LEU A 245 -48.04 -45.40 74.24
CA LEU A 245 -49.39 -45.62 73.73
C LEU A 245 -49.73 -47.12 73.65
N THR A 246 -48.79 -47.96 73.23
CA THR A 246 -49.00 -49.42 73.20
C THR A 246 -49.09 -50.00 74.61
N LEU A 247 -48.21 -49.59 75.52
CA LEU A 247 -48.27 -49.98 76.94
C LEU A 247 -49.59 -49.56 77.61
N THR A 248 -50.04 -48.32 77.38
CA THR A 248 -51.32 -47.84 77.93
C THR A 248 -52.51 -48.56 77.32
N LYS A 249 -52.50 -48.86 76.01
CA LYS A 249 -53.51 -49.72 75.37
C LYS A 249 -53.55 -51.12 76.00
N HIS A 250 -52.40 -51.75 76.24
CA HIS A 250 -52.34 -53.05 76.91
C HIS A 250 -52.92 -53.00 78.33
N LYS A 251 -52.53 -52.00 79.13
CA LYS A 251 -53.08 -51.79 80.48
C LYS A 251 -54.59 -51.54 80.45
N LEU A 252 -55.08 -50.76 79.49
CA LEU A 252 -56.50 -50.47 79.36
C LEU A 252 -57.30 -51.73 79.00
N LEU A 253 -56.79 -52.55 78.07
CA LEU A 253 -57.39 -53.85 77.76
C LEU A 253 -57.40 -54.80 78.95
N GLU A 254 -56.34 -54.80 79.76
CA GLU A 254 -56.26 -55.60 80.98
C GLU A 254 -57.31 -55.14 82.01
N VAL A 255 -57.43 -53.83 82.25
CA VAL A 255 -58.46 -53.27 83.14
C VAL A 255 -59.87 -53.56 82.60
N GLN A 256 -60.08 -53.43 81.29
CA GLN A 256 -61.35 -53.78 80.64
C GLN A 256 -61.70 -55.25 80.89
N ALA A 257 -60.73 -56.16 80.75
CA ALA A 257 -60.93 -57.59 81.01
C ALA A 257 -61.21 -57.89 82.49
N GLN A 258 -60.53 -57.21 83.41
CA GLN A 258 -60.80 -57.30 84.85
C GLN A 258 -62.19 -56.77 85.20
N LEU A 259 -62.63 -55.68 84.56
CA LEU A 259 -63.97 -55.11 84.72
C LEU A 259 -65.04 -56.10 84.22
N ASP A 260 -64.87 -56.66 83.02
CA ASP A 260 -65.78 -57.68 82.45
C ASP A 260 -65.91 -58.90 83.37
N LEU A 261 -64.80 -59.35 83.97
CA LEU A 261 -64.81 -60.45 84.94
C LEU A 261 -65.53 -60.06 86.22
N ALA A 262 -65.23 -58.87 86.76
CA ALA A 262 -65.88 -58.34 87.95
C ALA A 262 -67.39 -58.16 87.73
N GLU A 263 -67.82 -57.66 86.57
CA GLU A 263 -69.23 -57.54 86.18
C GLU A 263 -69.90 -58.92 86.13
N LYS A 264 -69.27 -59.92 85.50
CA LYS A 264 -69.81 -61.30 85.47
C LYS A 264 -69.90 -61.92 86.87
N GLU A 265 -68.92 -61.67 87.74
CA GLU A 265 -68.97 -62.12 89.12
C GLU A 265 -70.05 -61.40 89.94
N LEU A 266 -70.22 -60.09 89.72
CA LEU A 266 -71.25 -59.29 90.37
C LEU A 266 -72.64 -59.74 89.92
N GLU A 267 -72.85 -59.98 88.63
CA GLU A 267 -74.08 -60.53 88.06
C GLU A 267 -74.39 -61.91 88.66
N LYS A 268 -73.35 -62.76 88.80
CA LYS A 268 -73.47 -64.07 89.47
C LYS A 268 -73.87 -63.90 90.94
N LYS A 269 -73.21 -63.03 91.71
CA LYS A 269 -73.56 -62.76 93.12
C LYS A 269 -74.93 -62.11 93.27
N PHE A 270 -75.32 -61.21 92.36
CA PHE A 270 -76.63 -60.58 92.33
C PHE A 270 -77.73 -61.62 92.09
N SER A 271 -77.54 -62.52 91.12
CA SER A 271 -78.47 -63.63 90.86
C SER A 271 -78.62 -64.59 92.05
N GLN A 272 -77.58 -64.71 92.88
CA GLN A 272 -77.55 -65.54 94.10
C GLN A 272 -78.05 -64.80 95.35
N THR A 273 -78.30 -63.48 95.27
CA THR A 273 -78.72 -62.70 96.44
C THR A 273 -80.16 -63.03 96.81
N ALA A 274 -80.42 -63.26 98.10
CA ALA A 274 -81.72 -63.68 98.65
C ALA A 274 -82.90 -62.80 98.20
N ALA A 275 -82.67 -61.50 97.95
CA ALA A 275 -83.67 -60.60 97.40
C ALA A 275 -84.08 -60.98 95.95
N TYR A 276 -83.12 -61.27 95.07
CA TYR A 276 -83.39 -61.72 93.70
C TYR A 276 -83.98 -63.13 93.67
N THR A 277 -83.49 -64.04 94.52
CA THR A 277 -84.04 -65.39 94.64
C THR A 277 -85.47 -65.39 95.18
N ASN A 278 -85.78 -64.53 96.17
CA ASN A 278 -87.14 -64.34 96.69
C ASN A 278 -88.04 -63.64 95.67
N MET A 279 -87.55 -62.67 94.90
CA MET A 279 -88.33 -62.02 93.83
C MET A 279 -88.62 -62.98 92.68
N LYS A 280 -87.66 -63.82 92.27
CA LYS A 280 -87.83 -64.89 91.27
C LYS A 280 -88.79 -65.96 91.77
N LYS A 281 -88.69 -66.36 93.05
CA LYS A 281 -89.69 -67.25 93.69
C LYS A 281 -91.07 -66.60 93.66
N MET A 282 -91.23 -65.35 94.09
CA MET A 282 -92.51 -64.63 94.10
C MET A 282 -93.12 -64.45 92.71
N LEU A 283 -92.30 -64.18 91.68
CA LEU A 283 -92.72 -64.14 90.28
C LEU A 283 -93.13 -65.53 89.76
N SER A 284 -92.41 -66.59 90.15
CA SER A 284 -92.80 -67.98 89.85
C SER A 284 -94.13 -68.32 90.51
N THR A 285 -94.30 -68.05 91.82
CA THR A 285 -95.57 -68.31 92.51
C THR A 285 -96.70 -67.44 92.01
N LYS A 286 -96.46 -66.17 91.66
CA LYS A 286 -97.49 -65.33 91.01
C LYS A 286 -97.85 -65.86 89.62
N ASN A 287 -96.89 -66.40 88.86
CA ASN A 287 -97.18 -67.08 87.60
C ASN A 287 -97.93 -68.40 87.80
N ASP A 288 -97.62 -69.15 88.86
CA ASP A 288 -98.32 -70.38 89.23
C ASP A 288 -99.73 -70.07 89.73
N GLN A 289 -99.92 -68.96 90.48
CA GLN A 289 -101.22 -68.41 90.84
C GLN A 289 -101.98 -67.89 89.62
N ILE A 290 -101.31 -67.30 88.62
CA ILE A 290 -101.94 -66.94 87.33
C ILE A 290 -102.31 -68.21 86.55
N LYS A 291 -101.52 -69.29 86.62
CA LYS A 291 -101.87 -70.59 86.03
C LYS A 291 -103.04 -71.26 86.76
N GLU A 292 -103.11 -71.17 88.08
CA GLU A 292 -104.25 -71.64 88.89
C GLU A 292 -105.50 -70.79 88.66
N LEU A 293 -105.36 -69.46 88.55
CA LEU A 293 -106.47 -68.56 88.17
C LEU A 293 -106.91 -68.78 86.71
N ARG A 294 -106.00 -69.23 85.83
CA ARG A 294 -106.34 -69.73 84.49
C ARG A 294 -106.99 -71.12 84.52
N SER A 295 -106.66 -71.99 85.48
CA SER A 295 -107.29 -73.31 85.63
C SER A 295 -108.67 -73.23 86.32
N ALA A 296 -108.88 -72.27 87.21
CA ALA A 296 -110.18 -71.88 87.75
C ALA A 296 -111.12 -71.23 86.71
N LEU A 297 -110.63 -70.96 85.50
CA LEU A 297 -111.41 -70.47 84.35
C LEU A 297 -111.71 -71.57 83.31
N ALA A 298 -111.36 -72.83 83.58
CA ALA A 298 -111.49 -73.94 82.62
C ALA A 298 -112.51 -75.05 82.98
N THR A 299 -113.09 -75.08 84.20
CA THR A 299 -114.33 -75.83 84.57
C THR A 299 -114.75 -75.50 85.99
#